data_AF-D8LKY5-F1
#
_entry.id   AF-D8LKY5-F1
#
_cell.length_a   1.000
_cell.length_b   1.000
_cell.length_c   1.000
_cell.angle_alpha   90.00
_cell.angle_beta   90.00
_cell.angle_gamma   90.00
#
_symmetry.space_group_name_H-M   'P 1'
#
loop_
_entity.id
_entity.type
_entity.pdbx_description
1 polymer ?
#
loop_
_entity_poly.entity_id
_entity_poly.type
_entity_poly.pdbx_seq_one_letter_code
_entity_poly.pdbx_strand_id
1 'polypeptide(L)'
;MAEASELKDELTVLGQHMHRFFVADRRPWAEFFGPVEQPKWTQAEVKKRVNANLSFFATNYLMIWATIAAVYILRSPGLLLTLLASLCMFLYVFMSRRKKLVVLDVTLGTREKTIAAAVASMLLLSVTGYIFSLQFSGILGCAVCLLHATFRPPVARAVRNTRGGGPPELHGGDGDLEGGGGIGRGRPGPVNANMRLRTRPMPGAGMATTPPPGGGGGFRESAPPMVDPSNAGRHSHAT
;
A
#
# COMPACT_ATOMS: atom_id res chain seq x y z
N MET A 1 -6.12 -41.55 6.45
CA MET A 1 -4.87 -40.94 6.95
C MET A 1 -4.31 -39.94 5.94
N ALA A 2 -4.17 -40.29 4.65
CA ALA A 2 -3.65 -39.39 3.60
C ALA A 2 -4.50 -38.14 3.33
N GLU A 3 -5.84 -38.25 3.27
CA GLU A 3 -6.71 -37.08 3.08
C GLU A 3 -6.61 -36.05 4.22
N ALA A 4 -6.32 -36.52 5.45
CA ALA A 4 -6.22 -35.65 6.61
C ALA A 4 -4.91 -34.85 6.66
N SER A 5 -3.83 -35.35 6.05
CA SER A 5 -2.59 -34.57 5.87
C SER A 5 -2.74 -33.56 4.73
N GLU A 6 -3.35 -33.97 3.62
CA GLU A 6 -3.58 -33.09 2.47
C GLU A 6 -4.47 -31.88 2.84
N LEU A 7 -5.54 -32.11 3.62
CA LEU A 7 -6.40 -31.03 4.11
C LEU A 7 -5.64 -30.06 5.05
N LYS A 8 -4.70 -30.55 5.87
CA LYS A 8 -3.90 -29.70 6.76
C LYS A 8 -2.90 -28.86 5.98
N ASP A 9 -2.31 -29.42 4.93
CA ASP A 9 -1.38 -28.71 4.06
C ASP A 9 -2.10 -27.61 3.29
N GLU A 10 -3.27 -27.91 2.71
CA GLU A 10 -4.17 -26.92 2.09
C GLU A 10 -4.59 -25.82 3.07
N LEU A 11 -4.97 -26.17 4.29
CA LEU A 11 -5.36 -25.19 5.32
C LEU A 11 -4.18 -24.29 5.72
N THR A 12 -2.97 -24.85 5.78
CA THR A 12 -1.75 -24.12 6.13
C THR A 12 -1.35 -23.17 5.00
N VAL A 13 -1.44 -23.64 3.75
CA VAL A 13 -1.20 -22.82 2.56
C VAL A 13 -2.22 -21.70 2.45
N LEU A 14 -3.52 -21.98 2.67
CA LEU A 14 -4.56 -20.96 2.70
C LEU A 14 -4.35 -19.95 3.82
N GLY A 15 -4.00 -20.42 5.02
CA GLY A 15 -3.66 -19.57 6.17
C GLY A 15 -2.45 -18.67 5.90
N GLN A 16 -1.41 -19.19 5.24
CA GLN A 16 -0.24 -18.39 4.83
C GLN A 16 -0.59 -17.36 3.76
N HIS A 17 -1.45 -17.70 2.78
CA HIS A 17 -1.93 -16.74 1.80
C HIS A 17 -2.74 -15.63 2.48
N MET A 18 -3.73 -15.97 3.31
CA MET A 18 -4.51 -14.99 4.05
C MET A 18 -3.62 -14.12 4.94
N HIS A 19 -2.67 -14.72 5.66
CA HIS A 19 -1.72 -13.98 6.49
C HIS A 19 -0.88 -13.02 5.65
N ARG A 20 -0.39 -13.41 4.48
CA ARG A 20 0.34 -12.49 3.59
C ARG A 20 -0.55 -11.34 3.10
N PHE A 21 -1.78 -11.61 2.67
CA PHE A 21 -2.68 -10.56 2.19
C PHE A 21 -3.08 -9.56 3.28
N PHE A 22 -3.38 -10.03 4.50
CA PHE A 22 -3.83 -9.16 5.59
C PHE A 22 -2.68 -8.56 6.43
N VAL A 23 -1.55 -9.26 6.56
CA VAL A 23 -0.45 -8.87 7.46
C VAL A 23 0.79 -8.40 6.71
N ALA A 24 1.11 -8.97 5.54
CA ALA A 24 2.34 -8.60 4.82
C ALA A 24 2.21 -7.32 3.98
N ASP A 25 1.00 -6.94 3.55
CA ASP A 25 0.76 -5.66 2.85
C ASP A 25 0.39 -4.52 3.80
N ARG A 26 0.45 -4.78 5.12
CA ARG A 26 0.25 -3.77 6.17
C ARG A 26 1.56 -3.06 6.47
N ARG A 27 1.56 -1.73 6.43
CA ARG A 27 2.72 -0.94 6.84
C ARG A 27 2.87 -0.98 8.37
N PRO A 28 4.10 -0.99 8.92
CA PRO A 28 4.32 -0.99 10.35
C PRO A 28 3.52 0.12 11.04
N TRP A 29 2.81 -0.19 12.13
CA TRP A 29 2.01 0.81 12.85
C TRP A 29 2.85 1.94 13.43
N ALA A 30 4.11 1.68 13.78
CA ALA A 30 5.05 2.71 14.21
C ALA A 30 5.31 3.76 13.11
N GLU A 31 5.32 3.36 11.83
CA GLU A 31 5.45 4.29 10.70
C GLU A 31 4.13 5.04 10.41
N PHE A 32 3.00 4.39 10.69
CA PHE A 32 1.68 4.99 10.55
C PHE A 32 1.50 6.14 11.55
N PHE A 33 1.79 5.91 12.84
CA PHE A 33 1.71 6.91 13.91
C PHE A 33 2.96 7.79 14.04
N GLY A 34 3.70 7.98 12.95
CA GLY A 34 4.88 8.84 12.91
C GLY A 34 4.55 10.34 13.09
N PRO A 35 5.56 11.21 12.90
CA PRO A 35 5.40 12.65 13.11
C PRO A 35 4.23 13.24 12.32
N VAL A 36 3.48 14.11 12.98
CA VAL A 36 2.38 14.89 12.39
C VAL A 36 2.89 16.27 12.03
N GLU A 37 2.62 16.71 10.80
CA GLU A 37 2.97 18.05 10.32
C GLU A 37 1.74 18.75 9.75
N GLN A 38 1.54 19.99 10.16
CA GLN A 38 0.47 20.81 9.59
C GLN A 38 0.77 21.12 8.11
N PRO A 39 -0.15 20.80 7.17
CA PRO A 39 0.07 21.10 5.77
C PRO A 39 -0.03 22.60 5.53
N LYS A 40 0.62 23.07 4.47
CA LYS A 40 0.22 24.33 3.86
C LYS A 40 -1.18 24.13 3.27
N TRP A 41 -2.12 24.99 3.61
CA TRP A 41 -3.53 24.90 3.17
C TRP A 41 -3.73 25.29 1.70
N THR A 42 -2.81 24.88 0.83
CA THR A 42 -2.92 25.02 -0.62
C THR A 42 -3.48 23.72 -1.20
N GLN A 43 -4.36 23.85 -2.18
CA GLN A 43 -5.01 22.71 -2.84
C GLN A 43 -3.99 21.72 -3.41
N ALA A 44 -2.87 22.21 -3.94
CA ALA A 44 -1.81 21.38 -4.50
C ALA A 44 -1.09 20.53 -3.44
N GLU A 45 -0.75 21.12 -2.30
CA GLU A 45 -0.02 20.42 -1.23
C GLU A 45 -0.90 19.37 -0.54
N VAL A 46 -2.16 19.72 -0.23
CA VAL A 46 -3.11 18.78 0.38
C VAL A 46 -3.34 17.58 -0.54
N LYS A 47 -3.58 17.81 -1.84
CA LYS A 47 -3.76 16.71 -2.82
C LYS A 47 -2.52 15.82 -2.92
N LYS A 48 -1.33 16.41 -2.92
CA LYS A 48 -0.06 15.67 -2.94
C LYS A 48 0.09 14.77 -1.72
N ARG A 49 -0.18 15.29 -0.52
CA ARG A 49 -0.13 14.55 0.75
C ARG A 49 -1.13 13.41 0.78
N VAL A 50 -2.40 13.71 0.48
CA VAL A 50 -3.48 12.71 0.46
C VAL A 50 -3.17 11.58 -0.50
N ASN A 51 -2.77 11.86 -1.75
CA ASN A 51 -2.49 10.81 -2.74
C ASN A 51 -1.28 9.93 -2.34
N ALA A 52 -0.18 10.56 -1.92
CA ALA A 52 1.01 9.84 -1.47
C ALA A 52 0.70 8.93 -0.28
N ASN A 53 -0.03 9.44 0.71
CA ASN A 53 -0.30 8.72 1.94
C ASN A 53 -1.42 7.67 1.78
N LEU A 54 -2.48 7.92 1.01
CA LEU A 54 -3.54 6.94 0.73
C LEU A 54 -2.98 5.70 0.03
N SER A 55 -2.14 5.90 -0.98
CA SER A 55 -1.55 4.79 -1.72
C SER A 55 -0.50 4.02 -0.90
N PHE A 56 0.18 4.70 0.03
CA PHE A 56 1.20 4.08 0.87
C PHE A 56 0.62 3.28 2.04
N PHE A 57 -0.42 3.82 2.72
CA PHE A 57 -1.03 3.24 3.92
C PHE A 57 -2.44 2.64 3.66
N ALA A 58 -2.77 2.28 2.42
CA ALA A 58 -4.10 1.80 2.03
C ALA A 58 -4.67 0.72 2.96
N THR A 59 -3.87 -0.32 3.24
CA THR A 59 -4.24 -1.43 4.13
C THR A 59 -4.52 -0.95 5.56
N ASN A 60 -3.69 -0.04 6.10
CA ASN A 60 -3.86 0.49 7.45
C ASN A 60 -5.14 1.34 7.55
N TYR A 61 -5.43 2.16 6.53
CA TYR A 61 -6.69 2.92 6.48
C TYR A 61 -7.91 2.01 6.39
N LEU A 62 -7.83 0.95 5.58
CA LEU A 62 -8.90 -0.04 5.51
C LEU A 62 -9.15 -0.70 6.88
N MET A 63 -8.08 -1.04 7.61
CA MET A 63 -8.20 -1.60 8.96
C MET A 63 -8.84 -0.63 9.95
N ILE A 64 -8.43 0.64 9.96
CA ILE A 64 -9.02 1.66 10.85
C ILE A 64 -10.50 1.87 10.51
N TRP A 65 -10.80 2.05 9.23
CA TRP A 65 -12.17 2.23 8.75
C TRP A 65 -13.06 1.04 9.12
N ALA A 66 -12.60 -0.18 8.88
CA ALA A 66 -13.30 -1.40 9.25
C ALA A 66 -13.46 -1.53 10.78
N THR A 67 -12.47 -1.12 11.56
CA THR A 67 -12.55 -1.14 13.03
C THR A 67 -13.60 -0.16 13.54
N ILE A 68 -13.64 1.07 13.00
CA ILE A 68 -14.65 2.08 13.35
C ILE A 68 -16.04 1.55 13.00
N ALA A 69 -16.23 0.99 11.81
CA ALA A 69 -17.49 0.40 11.39
C ALA A 69 -17.90 -0.77 12.31
N ALA A 70 -16.98 -1.68 12.62
CA ALA A 70 -17.24 -2.83 13.50
C ALA A 70 -17.66 -2.39 14.90
N VAL A 71 -16.93 -1.44 15.50
CA VAL A 71 -17.27 -0.89 16.83
C VAL A 71 -18.65 -0.23 16.81
N TYR A 72 -18.99 0.49 15.74
CA TYR A 72 -20.29 1.13 15.59
C TYR A 72 -21.42 0.10 15.49
N ILE A 73 -21.22 -0.95 14.71
CA ILE A 73 -22.17 -2.06 14.55
C ILE A 73 -22.37 -2.79 15.88
N LEU A 74 -21.28 -3.12 16.60
CA LEU A 74 -21.35 -3.84 17.87
C LEU A 74 -22.02 -3.04 18.99
N ARG A 75 -21.99 -1.71 18.94
CA ARG A 75 -22.67 -0.85 19.91
C ARG A 75 -24.17 -0.71 19.65
N SER A 76 -24.65 -1.05 18.45
CA SER A 76 -26.06 -0.94 18.08
C SER A 76 -26.69 -2.32 17.99
N PRO A 77 -27.37 -2.81 19.05
CA PRO A 77 -27.95 -4.15 19.05
C PRO A 77 -29.00 -4.32 17.94
N GLY A 78 -29.78 -3.28 17.64
CA GLY A 78 -30.77 -3.34 16.56
C GLY A 78 -30.14 -3.46 15.17
N LEU A 79 -29.04 -2.75 14.91
CA LEU A 79 -28.32 -2.85 13.64
C LEU A 79 -27.71 -4.24 13.48
N LEU A 80 -27.16 -4.81 14.56
CA LEU A 80 -26.63 -6.16 14.57
C LEU A 80 -27.71 -7.20 14.23
N LEU A 81 -28.90 -7.06 14.82
CA LEU A 81 -30.04 -7.93 14.52
C LEU A 81 -30.50 -7.78 13.07
N THR A 82 -30.58 -6.55 12.55
CA THR A 82 -30.92 -6.28 11.14
C THR A 82 -29.92 -6.94 10.20
N LEU A 83 -28.62 -6.79 10.46
CA LEU A 83 -27.57 -7.43 9.66
C LEU A 83 -27.62 -8.95 9.76
N LEU A 84 -27.90 -9.50 10.94
CA LEU A 84 -28.04 -10.94 11.15
C LEU A 84 -29.26 -11.49 10.39
N ALA A 85 -30.39 -10.79 10.42
CA ALA A 85 -31.58 -11.17 9.66
C ALA A 85 -31.34 -11.13 8.15
N SER A 86 -30.67 -10.07 7.65
CA SER A 86 -30.22 -10.00 6.25
C SER A 86 -29.27 -11.12 5.89
N LEU A 87 -28.33 -11.47 6.77
CA LEU A 87 -27.40 -12.58 6.57
C LEU A 87 -28.13 -13.93 6.51
N CYS A 88 -29.06 -14.19 7.44
CA CYS A 88 -29.90 -15.40 7.43
C CYS A 88 -30.71 -15.51 6.13
N MET A 89 -31.27 -14.40 5.65
CA MET A 89 -31.98 -14.36 4.37
C MET A 89 -31.05 -14.67 3.19
N PHE A 90 -29.85 -14.09 3.17
CA PHE A 90 -28.85 -14.38 2.15
C PHE A 90 -28.44 -15.85 2.18
N LEU A 91 -28.12 -16.40 3.34
CA LEU A 91 -27.76 -17.81 3.52
C LEU A 91 -28.90 -18.73 3.07
N TYR A 92 -30.14 -18.41 3.42
CA TYR A 92 -31.32 -19.13 2.95
C TYR A 92 -31.41 -19.15 1.42
N VAL A 93 -31.20 -18.00 0.77
CA VAL A 93 -31.14 -17.88 -0.69
C VAL A 93 -29.99 -18.69 -1.28
N PHE A 94 -28.80 -18.62 -0.69
CA PHE A 94 -27.61 -19.36 -1.14
C PHE A 94 -27.82 -20.88 -1.04
N MET A 95 -28.37 -21.38 0.07
CA MET A 95 -28.72 -22.79 0.25
C MET A 95 -29.79 -23.23 -0.77
N SER A 96 -30.77 -22.35 -1.01
CA SER A 96 -31.86 -22.59 -1.96
C SER A 96 -31.45 -22.42 -3.42
N ARG A 97 -30.18 -22.14 -3.75
CA ARG A 97 -29.71 -22.14 -5.15
C ARG A 97 -29.85 -23.51 -5.82
N ARG A 98 -29.84 -24.61 -5.05
CA ARG A 98 -30.05 -25.97 -5.58
C ARG A 98 -31.51 -26.34 -5.84
N LYS A 99 -32.48 -25.56 -5.33
CA LYS A 99 -33.92 -25.84 -5.47
C LYS A 99 -34.59 -24.71 -6.26
N LYS A 100 -35.56 -25.03 -7.12
CA LYS A 100 -36.39 -23.99 -7.79
C LYS A 100 -37.25 -23.34 -6.70
N LEU A 101 -37.03 -22.05 -6.42
CA LEU A 101 -37.90 -21.29 -5.52
C LEU A 101 -39.01 -20.71 -6.40
N VAL A 102 -40.23 -21.14 -6.15
CA VAL A 102 -41.44 -20.56 -6.76
C VAL A 102 -42.03 -19.61 -5.74
N VAL A 103 -42.14 -18.34 -6.09
CA VAL A 103 -42.83 -17.33 -5.27
C VAL A 103 -43.92 -16.74 -6.15
N LEU A 104 -45.18 -16.82 -5.70
CA LEU A 104 -46.35 -16.33 -6.46
C LEU A 104 -46.42 -16.88 -7.90
N ASP A 105 -46.22 -18.19 -8.08
CA ASP A 105 -46.13 -18.88 -9.39
C ASP A 105 -45.00 -18.45 -10.33
N VAL A 106 -44.10 -17.56 -9.90
CA VAL A 106 -42.92 -17.18 -10.68
C VAL A 106 -41.70 -17.98 -10.20
N THR A 107 -41.04 -18.68 -11.13
CA THR A 107 -39.78 -19.38 -10.85
C THR A 107 -38.63 -18.38 -10.81
N LEU A 108 -38.03 -18.21 -9.65
CA LEU A 108 -36.87 -17.33 -9.48
C LEU A 108 -35.59 -18.10 -9.83
N GLY A 109 -34.84 -17.57 -10.79
CA GLY A 109 -33.49 -18.05 -11.10
C GLY A 109 -32.46 -17.60 -10.05
N THR A 110 -31.21 -18.00 -10.24
CA THR A 110 -30.15 -17.73 -9.25
C THR A 110 -29.88 -16.23 -9.08
N ARG A 111 -29.89 -15.47 -10.17
CA ARG A 111 -29.62 -14.03 -10.17
C ARG A 111 -30.75 -13.27 -9.50
N GLU A 112 -31.98 -13.61 -9.84
CA GLU A 112 -33.22 -13.03 -9.31
C GLU A 112 -33.29 -13.21 -7.79
N LYS A 113 -32.96 -14.40 -7.27
CA LYS A 113 -32.92 -14.64 -5.82
C LYS A 113 -31.92 -13.73 -5.10
N THR A 114 -30.72 -13.54 -5.65
CA THR A 114 -29.72 -12.62 -5.06
C THR A 114 -30.16 -11.17 -5.12
N ILE A 115 -30.78 -10.74 -6.22
CA ILE A 115 -31.32 -9.38 -6.34
C ILE A 115 -32.45 -9.19 -5.33
N ALA A 116 -33.39 -10.14 -5.22
CA ALA A 116 -34.47 -10.10 -4.24
C ALA A 116 -33.94 -10.05 -2.80
N ALA A 117 -32.92 -10.84 -2.46
CA ALA A 117 -32.26 -10.80 -1.16
C ALA A 117 -31.59 -9.44 -0.87
N ALA A 118 -30.92 -8.86 -1.88
CA ALA A 118 -30.29 -7.55 -1.75
C ALA A 118 -31.34 -6.44 -1.54
N VAL A 119 -32.42 -6.45 -2.33
CA VAL A 119 -33.53 -5.51 -2.20
C VAL A 119 -34.20 -5.65 -0.83
N ALA A 120 -34.50 -6.87 -0.39
CA ALA A 120 -35.10 -7.11 0.91
C ALA A 120 -34.20 -6.69 2.08
N SER A 121 -32.89 -6.90 1.96
CA SER A 121 -31.91 -6.40 2.95
C SER A 121 -31.91 -4.88 2.99
N MET A 122 -31.93 -4.21 1.83
CA MET A 122 -32.02 -2.76 1.76
C MET A 122 -33.32 -2.24 2.38
N LEU A 123 -34.46 -2.89 2.11
CA LEU A 123 -35.74 -2.55 2.72
C LEU A 123 -35.72 -2.74 4.23
N LEU A 124 -35.11 -3.82 4.73
CA LEU A 124 -34.99 -4.06 6.17
C LEU A 124 -34.16 -2.95 6.85
N LEU A 125 -33.05 -2.55 6.24
CA LEU A 125 -32.23 -1.41 6.68
C LEU A 125 -33.01 -0.08 6.64
N SER A 126 -33.82 0.14 5.60
CA SER A 126 -34.68 1.33 5.47
C SER A 126 -35.73 1.39 6.57
N VAL A 127 -36.47 0.30 6.78
CA VAL A 127 -37.56 0.22 7.78
C VAL A 127 -37.01 0.36 9.19
N THR A 128 -35.83 -0.17 9.46
CA THR A 128 -35.16 -0.07 10.76
C THR A 128 -34.46 1.28 10.98
N GLY A 129 -34.35 2.12 9.95
CA GLY A 129 -33.74 3.45 10.04
C GLY A 129 -32.21 3.46 10.13
N TYR A 130 -31.54 2.30 10.01
CA TYR A 130 -30.09 2.19 10.21
C TYR A 130 -29.23 2.57 9.00
N ILE A 131 -29.84 2.95 7.87
CA ILE A 131 -29.09 3.41 6.68
C ILE A 131 -28.24 4.63 7.03
N PHE A 132 -28.82 5.64 7.68
CA PHE A 132 -28.09 6.85 8.06
C PHE A 132 -26.99 6.56 9.08
N SER A 133 -27.26 5.64 10.01
CA SER A 133 -26.28 5.17 11.00
C SER A 133 -25.06 4.54 10.33
N LEU A 134 -25.27 3.65 9.36
CA LEU A 134 -24.20 3.05 8.57
C LEU A 134 -23.44 4.08 7.75
N GLN A 135 -24.15 4.97 7.05
CA GLN A 135 -23.51 6.05 6.29
C GLN A 135 -22.65 6.95 7.18
N PHE A 136 -23.17 7.35 8.34
CA PHE A 136 -22.43 8.19 9.29
C PHE A 136 -21.15 7.50 9.76
N SER A 137 -21.21 6.20 10.10
CA SER A 137 -20.02 5.43 10.50
C SER A 137 -18.97 5.37 9.38
N GLY A 138 -19.42 5.19 8.12
CA GLY A 138 -18.55 5.17 6.96
C GLY A 138 -17.89 6.51 6.69
N ILE A 139 -18.67 7.60 6.75
CA ILE A 139 -18.19 8.98 6.61
C ILE A 139 -17.19 9.32 7.72
N LEU A 140 -17.48 8.96 8.96
CA LEU A 140 -16.59 9.17 10.09
C LEU A 140 -15.25 8.45 9.89
N GLY A 141 -15.28 7.18 9.48
CA GLY A 141 -14.06 6.44 9.17
C GLY A 141 -13.25 7.08 8.04
N CYS A 142 -13.91 7.51 6.97
CA CYS A 142 -13.27 8.22 5.86
C CYS A 142 -12.65 9.55 6.32
N ALA A 143 -13.36 10.33 7.13
CA ALA A 143 -12.88 11.59 7.68
C ALA A 143 -11.62 11.39 8.52
N VAL A 144 -11.59 10.37 9.38
CA VAL A 144 -10.40 10.01 10.17
C VAL A 144 -9.22 9.66 9.26
N CYS A 145 -9.45 8.84 8.23
CA CYS A 145 -8.39 8.45 7.29
C CYS A 145 -7.86 9.65 6.49
N LEU A 146 -8.74 10.54 6.01
CA LEU A 146 -8.36 11.74 5.27
C LEU A 146 -7.63 12.76 6.14
N LEU A 147 -8.06 12.92 7.39
CA LEU A 147 -7.38 13.74 8.38
C LEU A 147 -5.96 13.23 8.58
N HIS A 148 -5.81 11.94 8.88
CA HIS A 148 -4.50 11.31 9.00
C HIS A 148 -3.65 11.50 7.73
N ALA A 149 -4.21 11.25 6.54
CA ALA A 149 -3.49 11.39 5.27
C ALA A 149 -3.04 12.82 4.96
N THR A 150 -3.76 13.82 5.47
CA THR A 150 -3.46 15.25 5.27
C THR A 150 -2.37 15.74 6.22
N PHE A 151 -2.40 15.27 7.47
CA PHE A 151 -1.48 15.65 8.55
C PHE A 151 -0.19 14.82 8.57
N ARG A 152 -0.15 13.66 7.90
CA ARG A 152 1.08 12.88 7.71
C ARG A 152 1.94 13.57 6.63
N PRO A 153 3.24 13.84 6.87
CA PRO A 153 4.18 14.26 5.81
C PRO A 153 4.09 13.34 4.59
N PRO A 154 4.12 13.84 3.36
CA PRO A 154 3.95 12.99 2.19
C PRO A 154 5.06 11.94 2.14
N VAL A 155 4.69 10.65 2.22
CA VAL A 155 5.67 9.58 2.07
C VAL A 155 6.24 9.70 0.67
N ALA A 156 7.56 9.86 0.55
CA ALA A 156 8.22 9.95 -0.73
C ALA A 156 8.19 8.59 -1.44
N ARG A 157 7.05 8.23 -2.03
CA ARG A 157 7.07 7.34 -3.19
C ARG A 157 7.52 8.22 -4.34
N ALA A 158 8.82 8.15 -4.63
CA ALA A 158 9.46 8.85 -5.72
C ALA A 158 8.61 8.72 -6.99
N VAL A 159 7.85 9.77 -7.32
CA VAL A 159 7.56 10.06 -8.71
C VAL A 159 8.92 10.42 -9.28
N ARG A 160 9.60 9.40 -9.82
CA ARG A 160 10.69 9.50 -10.79
C ARG A 160 10.17 10.28 -11.99
N ASN A 161 9.97 11.59 -11.81
CA ASN A 161 9.64 12.53 -12.86
C ASN A 161 10.11 13.96 -12.54
N THR A 162 11.17 14.08 -11.74
CA THR A 162 12.17 15.14 -11.88
C THR A 162 13.43 14.56 -12.54
N ARG A 163 13.27 13.95 -13.73
CA ARG A 163 14.38 13.81 -14.70
C ARG A 163 14.68 15.19 -15.29
N GLY A 164 15.22 16.07 -14.43
CA GLY A 164 15.57 17.45 -14.77
C GLY A 164 16.37 18.17 -13.69
N GLY A 165 16.51 17.61 -12.49
CA GLY A 165 17.52 18.06 -11.54
C GLY A 165 18.82 17.32 -11.82
N GLY A 166 19.68 17.89 -12.67
CA GLY A 166 21.07 17.47 -12.76
C GLY A 166 21.76 17.63 -11.39
N PRO A 167 22.81 16.85 -11.09
CA PRO A 167 23.57 17.02 -9.86
C PRO A 167 24.10 18.46 -9.76
N PRO A 168 24.29 19.00 -8.53
CA PRO A 168 24.95 20.29 -8.38
C PRO A 168 26.36 20.15 -9.00
N GLU A 169 26.59 20.83 -10.11
CA GLU A 169 27.94 21.04 -10.62
C GLU A 169 28.71 21.77 -9.53
N LEU A 170 29.59 21.02 -8.87
CA LEU A 170 30.65 21.55 -8.04
C LEU A 170 31.64 22.23 -8.99
N HIS A 171 31.35 23.46 -9.40
CA HIS A 171 32.36 24.29 -10.04
C HIS A 171 33.23 24.88 -8.93
N GLY A 172 34.37 24.23 -8.74
CA GLY A 172 35.47 24.74 -7.93
C GLY A 172 35.91 26.10 -8.44
N GLY A 173 36.22 26.98 -7.50
CA GLY A 173 36.86 28.23 -7.82
C GLY A 173 38.30 27.99 -8.24
N ASP A 174 38.68 28.65 -9.32
CA ASP A 174 40.04 29.12 -9.57
C ASP A 174 39.89 30.55 -10.06
N GLY A 175 40.62 31.47 -9.43
CA GLY A 175 40.59 32.89 -9.75
C GLY A 175 41.27 33.20 -11.07
N ASP A 176 40.95 34.36 -11.63
CA ASP A 176 41.95 35.29 -12.17
C ASP A 176 41.29 36.65 -12.46
N LEU A 177 42.04 37.70 -12.15
CA LEU A 177 41.71 39.12 -12.30
C LEU A 177 42.11 39.60 -13.71
N GLU A 178 41.19 40.20 -14.46
CA GLU A 178 41.39 41.32 -15.40
C GLU A 178 39.98 41.87 -15.74
N GLY A 179 39.63 43.15 -15.69
CA GLY A 179 40.37 44.32 -16.18
C GLY A 179 39.88 44.68 -17.58
N GLY A 180 38.98 45.67 -17.72
CA GLY A 180 38.75 46.35 -19.01
C GLY A 180 37.28 46.50 -19.44
N GLY A 181 36.84 47.76 -19.56
CA GLY A 181 35.51 48.14 -20.04
C GLY A 181 35.33 48.01 -21.56
N GLY A 182 34.06 48.01 -21.99
CA GLY A 182 33.71 48.02 -23.41
C GLY A 182 32.20 48.06 -23.64
N ILE A 183 31.72 49.20 -24.15
CA ILE A 183 30.36 49.45 -24.62
C ILE A 183 30.08 48.65 -25.89
N GLY A 184 28.91 47.99 -26.00
CA GLY A 184 28.48 47.38 -27.26
C GLY A 184 27.03 46.85 -27.24
N ARG A 185 26.15 47.50 -28.00
CA ARG A 185 24.74 47.16 -28.22
C ARG A 185 24.56 45.88 -29.05
N GLY A 186 23.49 45.12 -28.80
CA GLY A 186 22.88 44.24 -29.82
C GLY A 186 22.13 43.00 -29.30
N ARG A 187 20.81 42.99 -29.46
CA ARG A 187 19.92 41.80 -29.58
C ARG A 187 19.12 42.00 -30.90
N PRO A 188 18.40 41.00 -31.48
CA PRO A 188 18.31 39.55 -31.22
C PRO A 188 18.33 38.67 -32.51
N GLY A 189 18.30 37.33 -32.37
CA GLY A 189 17.59 36.44 -33.33
C GLY A 189 18.33 35.17 -33.79
N PRO A 190 17.63 34.03 -33.99
CA PRO A 190 18.22 32.69 -34.00
C PRO A 190 18.45 32.12 -35.41
N VAL A 191 19.44 31.23 -35.57
CA VAL A 191 19.55 30.37 -36.76
C VAL A 191 19.78 28.92 -36.33
N ASN A 192 18.73 28.14 -36.50
CA ASN A 192 18.74 26.68 -36.54
C ASN A 192 19.37 26.23 -37.86
N ALA A 193 20.38 25.37 -37.79
CA ALA A 193 20.77 24.50 -38.88
C ALA A 193 20.98 23.07 -38.35
N ASN A 194 19.90 22.29 -38.35
CA ASN A 194 19.96 20.84 -38.46
C ASN A 194 20.85 20.42 -39.65
N MET A 195 21.53 19.27 -39.52
CA MET A 195 21.79 18.25 -40.56
C MET A 195 23.20 17.66 -40.45
N ARG A 196 23.40 16.62 -39.64
CA ARG A 196 24.28 15.50 -40.04
C ARG A 196 23.63 14.16 -39.67
N LEU A 197 23.18 13.52 -40.72
CA LEU A 197 22.70 12.14 -40.81
C LEU A 197 23.87 11.15 -40.71
N ARG A 198 23.51 9.92 -40.29
CA ARG A 198 24.14 8.61 -40.60
C ARG A 198 25.43 8.31 -39.79
N THR A 199 25.60 7.16 -39.14
CA THR A 199 25.17 5.78 -39.44
C THR A 199 25.10 4.92 -38.17
N ARG A 200 24.18 3.96 -38.13
CA ARG A 200 24.22 2.77 -37.24
C ARG A 200 25.01 1.66 -37.94
N PRO A 201 25.66 0.77 -37.18
CA PRO A 201 25.67 -0.65 -37.52
C PRO A 201 24.91 -1.49 -36.47
N MET A 202 24.16 -2.45 -36.98
CA MET A 202 23.46 -3.54 -36.27
C MET A 202 24.31 -4.84 -36.35
N PRO A 203 23.96 -5.91 -35.61
CA PRO A 203 24.90 -6.85 -35.00
C PRO A 203 25.14 -8.12 -35.82
N GLY A 204 26.33 -8.69 -35.68
CA GLY A 204 26.70 -10.00 -36.20
C GLY A 204 26.66 -11.06 -35.11
N ALA A 205 25.84 -12.08 -35.32
CA ALA A 205 25.68 -13.27 -34.51
C ALA A 205 26.89 -14.21 -34.60
N GLY A 206 27.15 -14.98 -33.55
CA GLY A 206 28.12 -16.08 -33.63
C GLY A 206 28.41 -16.79 -32.31
N MET A 207 27.74 -17.92 -32.13
CA MET A 207 28.31 -19.19 -31.68
C MET A 207 28.44 -19.50 -30.17
N ALA A 208 27.85 -20.65 -29.85
CA ALA A 208 27.88 -21.38 -28.59
C ALA A 208 29.30 -21.84 -28.21
N THR A 209 29.54 -22.06 -26.92
CA THR A 209 30.08 -23.33 -26.36
C THR A 209 30.18 -23.28 -24.82
N THR A 210 29.81 -24.41 -24.24
CA THR A 210 29.94 -24.98 -22.88
C THR A 210 30.98 -24.41 -21.89
N PRO A 211 30.73 -24.53 -20.57
CA PRO A 211 31.71 -24.23 -19.52
C PRO A 211 32.60 -25.44 -19.17
N PRO A 212 33.86 -25.25 -18.73
CA PRO A 212 34.66 -26.31 -18.12
C PRO A 212 34.46 -26.41 -16.59
N PRO A 213 34.64 -27.60 -16.00
CA PRO A 213 34.52 -27.83 -14.56
C PRO A 213 35.88 -27.92 -13.84
N GLY A 214 35.88 -27.65 -12.53
CA GLY A 214 36.72 -28.39 -11.58
C GLY A 214 37.97 -27.69 -11.01
N GLY A 215 38.13 -27.86 -9.68
CA GLY A 215 39.36 -27.60 -8.91
C GLY A 215 39.26 -26.35 -8.05
N GLY A 216 39.32 -26.36 -6.72
CA GLY A 216 39.76 -27.37 -5.77
C GLY A 216 40.54 -26.65 -4.66
N GLY A 217 40.20 -26.94 -3.39
CA GLY A 217 41.11 -26.76 -2.25
C GLY A 217 41.11 -25.39 -1.57
N GLY A 218 40.81 -25.38 -0.26
CA GLY A 218 41.04 -24.19 0.57
C GLY A 218 40.33 -24.19 1.92
N PHE A 219 40.45 -25.28 2.68
CA PHE A 219 40.13 -25.31 4.11
C PHE A 219 41.01 -24.28 4.84
N ARG A 220 40.40 -23.31 5.53
CA ARG A 220 41.06 -22.60 6.64
C ARG A 220 40.03 -22.23 7.70
N GLU A 221 39.94 -23.16 8.64
CA GLU A 221 39.47 -22.98 10.00
C GLU A 221 40.42 -22.03 10.74
N SER A 222 39.88 -20.97 11.33
CA SER A 222 40.58 -20.18 12.35
C SER A 222 39.56 -19.71 13.37
N ALA A 223 39.63 -20.35 14.54
CA ALA A 223 38.86 -20.09 15.75
C ALA A 223 39.12 -18.66 16.31
N PRO A 224 38.19 -18.13 17.14
CA PRO A 224 38.38 -16.88 17.89
C PRO A 224 39.19 -17.15 19.17
N PRO A 225 39.99 -16.19 19.68
CA PRO A 225 39.56 -15.54 20.93
C PRO A 225 40.16 -14.14 21.19
N MET A 226 39.41 -13.27 21.90
CA MET A 226 39.90 -12.67 23.16
C MET A 226 38.79 -11.83 23.79
N VAL A 227 38.35 -12.28 24.97
CA VAL A 227 37.53 -11.54 25.92
C VAL A 227 38.50 -10.81 26.84
N ASP A 228 38.38 -9.49 26.93
CA ASP A 228 39.10 -8.66 27.89
C ASP A 228 38.40 -8.72 29.27
N PRO A 229 39.07 -9.20 30.33
CA PRO A 229 38.52 -9.23 31.68
C PRO A 229 39.01 -8.01 32.48
N SER A 230 38.54 -6.81 32.15
CA SER A 230 38.92 -5.60 32.91
C SER A 230 37.75 -4.72 33.38
N ASN A 231 36.53 -5.27 33.50
CA ASN A 231 35.44 -4.54 34.13
C ASN A 231 34.52 -5.44 34.98
N ALA A 232 35.15 -6.19 35.89
CA ALA A 232 34.46 -6.85 36.99
C ALA A 232 34.76 -6.10 38.29
N GLY A 233 33.78 -5.32 38.75
CA GLY A 233 33.66 -4.95 40.16
C GLY A 233 33.84 -3.46 40.47
N ARG A 234 32.72 -2.74 40.55
CA ARG A 234 32.55 -1.77 41.65
C ARG A 234 31.09 -1.46 41.99
N HIS A 235 30.68 -2.06 43.11
CA HIS A 235 29.76 -1.62 44.16
C HIS A 235 28.24 -1.45 43.91
N SER A 236 27.54 -2.46 44.43
CA SER A 236 26.26 -2.41 45.15
C SER A 236 26.23 -1.46 46.35
N HIS A 237 25.00 -1.20 46.82
CA HIS A 237 24.57 -0.57 48.09
C HIS A 237 24.70 0.96 48.15
N ALA A 238 23.80 1.71 48.77
CA ALA A 238 22.48 1.54 49.38
C ALA A 238 22.08 2.97 49.86
N THR A 239 20.81 3.13 50.22
CA THR A 239 20.15 4.31 50.86
C THR A 239 19.98 5.57 50.04
#